data_AF-A0A2U1KUD3-F1
#
_entry.id   AF-A0A2U1KUD3-F1
#
_cell.length_a   1.000
_cell.length_b   1.000
_cell.length_c   1.000
_cell.angle_alpha   90.00
_cell.angle_beta   90.00
_cell.angle_gamma   90.00
#
_symmetry.space_group_name_H-M   'P 1'
#
loop_
_entity.id
_entity.type
_entity.pdbx_description
1 polymer ?
#
loop_
_entity_poly.entity_id
_entity_poly.type
_entity_poly.pdbx_seq_one_letter_code
_entity_poly.pdbx_strand_id
1 'polypeptide(L)'
;MEAGLRRFLVSFMPLALYLSYIVYTGKNVPKPRTSGCSLLPHSHYWIASKHIVTPHEIISGAVEINGGRIISLVKEKDWQETVKNKPVIDYGNAVVMPGLIDVHAHLDDPGRTEWEGFPSGTKAAAAGGITTLIDMPLNSHPSTVSKETLQLKINAAKGRIFVNVGFWGGLVPENAFNASILESLLDAGALGLKIPAISRSIVVMDDIFCIFNGYLQNTCVLRRSYGLSKQANEAMIVVEAYKVLRDRAPYPADQVIKELDGKFSFVLFDAKATKLFIARDRDGSAQLHWGVAADGCLVCSDDPEIVKYGCGNRYTPFPPGCLFQSEEGLISFDHPLNKVRGVVREDDEGYSTAVIFQVDLFTRLYSIPRSGSDANWLGVTVVESES
;
A
#
# COMPACT_ATOMS: atom_id res chain seq x y z
N MET A 1 -59.12 -28.00 -65.15
CA MET A 1 -57.73 -27.93 -64.64
C MET A 1 -57.57 -27.05 -63.38
N GLU A 2 -58.49 -26.14 -63.08
CA GLU A 2 -58.33 -25.17 -61.97
C GLU A 2 -58.69 -25.69 -60.57
N ALA A 3 -59.55 -26.71 -60.45
CA ALA A 3 -59.97 -27.24 -59.14
C ALA A 3 -58.90 -28.11 -58.45
N GLY A 4 -58.02 -28.75 -59.22
CA GLY A 4 -56.95 -29.61 -58.70
C GLY A 4 -55.78 -28.82 -58.12
N LEU A 5 -55.42 -27.69 -58.76
CA LEU A 5 -54.31 -26.84 -58.32
C LEU A 5 -54.63 -26.11 -57.00
N ARG A 6 -55.88 -25.69 -56.80
CA ARG A 6 -56.33 -25.09 -55.53
C ARG A 6 -56.32 -26.08 -54.36
N ARG A 7 -56.72 -27.35 -54.56
CA ARG A 7 -56.62 -28.38 -53.51
C ARG A 7 -55.17 -28.73 -53.15
N PHE A 8 -54.27 -28.73 -54.13
CA PHE A 8 -52.84 -28.98 -53.91
C PHE A 8 -52.18 -27.85 -53.09
N LEU A 9 -52.49 -26.59 -53.41
CA LEU A 9 -51.94 -25.43 -52.69
C LEU A 9 -52.48 -25.30 -51.24
N VAL A 10 -53.75 -25.64 -51.00
CA VAL A 10 -54.34 -25.59 -49.64
C VAL A 10 -53.79 -26.70 -48.74
N SER A 11 -53.38 -27.84 -49.29
CA SER A 11 -52.81 -28.94 -48.50
C SER A 11 -51.38 -28.68 -47.99
N PHE A 12 -50.63 -27.76 -48.63
CA PHE A 12 -49.25 -27.44 -48.25
C PHE A 12 -49.13 -26.19 -47.35
N MET A 13 -50.21 -25.39 -47.22
CA MET A 13 -50.25 -24.25 -46.31
C MET A 13 -49.92 -24.60 -44.84
N PRO A 14 -50.42 -25.70 -44.25
CA PRO A 14 -50.10 -26.07 -42.88
C PRO A 14 -48.62 -26.40 -42.71
N LEU A 15 -48.01 -27.05 -43.72
CA LEU A 15 -46.59 -27.43 -43.71
C LEU A 15 -45.68 -26.20 -43.86
N ALA A 16 -46.06 -25.25 -44.72
CA ALA A 16 -45.35 -23.98 -44.88
C ALA A 16 -45.44 -23.12 -43.61
N LEU A 17 -46.61 -23.07 -42.97
CA LEU A 17 -46.80 -22.39 -41.70
C LEU A 17 -46.01 -23.07 -40.57
N TYR A 18 -45.98 -24.40 -40.52
CA TYR A 18 -45.20 -25.16 -39.55
C TYR A 18 -43.68 -24.98 -39.73
N LEU A 19 -43.19 -24.98 -40.98
CA LEU A 19 -41.79 -24.68 -41.29
C LEU A 19 -41.43 -23.23 -40.94
N SER A 20 -42.32 -22.27 -41.22
CA SER A 20 -42.12 -20.87 -40.83
C SER A 20 -42.14 -20.68 -39.31
N TYR A 21 -42.96 -21.46 -38.59
CA TYR A 21 -42.99 -21.49 -37.13
C TYR A 21 -41.73 -22.12 -36.54
N ILE A 22 -41.17 -23.18 -37.14
CA ILE A 22 -39.86 -23.74 -36.74
C ILE A 22 -38.73 -22.75 -37.01
N VAL A 23 -38.74 -22.02 -38.13
CA VAL A 23 -37.74 -20.98 -38.43
C VAL A 23 -37.88 -19.77 -37.49
N TYR A 24 -39.12 -19.41 -37.12
CA TYR A 24 -39.41 -18.32 -36.18
C TYR A 24 -39.06 -18.68 -34.73
N THR A 25 -39.33 -19.91 -34.29
CA THR A 25 -38.98 -20.41 -32.95
C THR A 25 -37.50 -20.81 -32.85
N GLY A 26 -36.89 -21.28 -33.94
CA GLY A 26 -35.44 -21.56 -34.04
C GLY A 26 -34.56 -20.30 -33.99
N LYS A 27 -35.10 -19.13 -34.38
CA LYS A 27 -34.43 -17.83 -34.18
C LYS A 27 -34.54 -17.29 -32.76
N ASN A 28 -35.42 -17.87 -31.93
CA ASN A 28 -35.63 -17.52 -30.53
C ASN A 28 -35.21 -18.65 -29.57
N VAL A 29 -34.29 -19.52 -30.00
CA VAL A 29 -33.49 -20.27 -29.02
C VAL A 29 -32.68 -19.23 -28.26
N PRO A 30 -32.85 -19.07 -26.93
CA PRO A 30 -31.97 -18.20 -26.18
C PRO A 30 -30.55 -18.71 -26.45
N LYS A 31 -29.72 -17.86 -27.09
CA LYS A 31 -28.29 -18.14 -27.19
C LYS A 31 -27.84 -18.53 -25.78
N PRO A 32 -27.14 -19.67 -25.59
CA PRO A 32 -26.52 -19.93 -24.30
C PRO A 32 -25.79 -18.64 -23.94
N ARG A 33 -26.02 -18.14 -22.73
CA ARG A 33 -25.28 -16.97 -22.23
C ARG A 33 -23.81 -17.36 -22.37
N THR A 34 -23.18 -16.91 -23.45
CA THR A 34 -21.74 -16.93 -23.57
C THR A 34 -21.33 -15.87 -22.57
N SER A 35 -21.13 -16.26 -21.31
CA SER A 35 -20.20 -15.51 -20.48
C SER A 35 -18.95 -15.39 -21.35
N GLY A 36 -18.62 -14.18 -21.79
CA GLY A 36 -17.43 -13.91 -22.60
C GLY A 36 -16.11 -14.21 -21.87
N CYS A 37 -16.15 -15.09 -20.86
CA CYS A 37 -15.06 -15.51 -20.00
C CYS A 37 -14.39 -16.80 -20.46
N SER A 38 -14.90 -17.46 -21.52
CA SER A 38 -14.28 -18.65 -22.09
C SER A 38 -13.64 -18.32 -23.44
N LEU A 39 -12.33 -18.56 -23.56
CA LEU A 39 -11.64 -18.57 -24.87
C LEU A 39 -12.13 -19.72 -25.76
N LEU A 40 -12.87 -20.67 -25.19
CA LEU A 40 -13.38 -21.84 -25.88
C LEU A 40 -14.82 -21.59 -26.33
N PRO A 41 -15.19 -22.06 -27.53
CA PRO A 41 -16.54 -21.87 -28.08
C PRO A 41 -17.60 -22.69 -27.33
N HIS A 42 -17.20 -23.56 -26.40
CA HIS A 42 -18.07 -24.44 -25.65
C HIS A 42 -18.17 -23.99 -24.18
N SER A 43 -19.40 -23.95 -23.65
CA SER A 43 -19.65 -23.78 -22.22
C SER A 43 -19.45 -25.07 -21.43
N HIS A 44 -19.48 -26.22 -22.12
CA HIS A 44 -19.29 -27.55 -21.55
C HIS A 44 -18.23 -28.30 -22.36
N TYR A 45 -17.12 -28.64 -21.72
CA TYR A 45 -15.95 -29.26 -22.35
C TYR A 45 -15.14 -30.05 -21.31
N TRP A 46 -14.16 -30.79 -21.79
CA TRP A 46 -13.25 -31.59 -20.98
C TRP A 46 -11.80 -31.16 -21.19
N ILE A 47 -11.01 -31.21 -20.12
CA ILE A 47 -9.55 -31.03 -20.15
C ILE A 47 -8.91 -32.37 -19.82
N ALA A 48 -8.15 -32.95 -20.74
CA ALA A 48 -7.45 -34.21 -20.55
C ALA A 48 -5.94 -33.99 -20.37
N SER A 49 -5.31 -34.79 -19.51
CA SER A 49 -3.86 -34.80 -19.30
C SER A 49 -3.42 -36.09 -18.60
N LYS A 50 -2.16 -36.49 -18.83
CA LYS A 50 -1.47 -37.55 -18.08
C LYS A 50 -1.09 -37.14 -16.65
N HIS A 51 -1.12 -35.84 -16.36
CA HIS A 51 -0.69 -35.25 -15.09
C HIS A 51 -1.69 -34.20 -14.60
N ILE A 52 -2.78 -34.66 -13.98
CA ILE A 52 -3.76 -33.83 -13.28
C ILE A 52 -3.45 -33.84 -11.79
N VAL A 53 -3.15 -32.67 -11.24
CA VAL A 53 -2.84 -32.50 -9.81
C VAL A 53 -4.14 -32.39 -9.01
N THR A 54 -4.27 -33.25 -8.01
CA THR A 54 -5.33 -33.21 -7.00
C THR A 54 -4.71 -32.97 -5.61
N PRO A 55 -5.50 -32.70 -4.56
CA PRO A 55 -4.97 -32.55 -3.21
C PRO A 55 -4.22 -33.78 -2.66
N HIS A 56 -4.40 -34.96 -3.26
CA HIS A 56 -3.89 -36.23 -2.72
C HIS A 56 -2.91 -36.93 -3.67
N GLU A 57 -3.14 -36.85 -4.97
CA GLU A 57 -2.35 -37.57 -5.98
C GLU A 57 -2.29 -36.81 -7.32
N ILE A 58 -1.31 -37.20 -8.16
CA ILE A 58 -1.27 -36.84 -9.57
C ILE A 58 -1.83 -38.02 -10.36
N ILE A 59 -2.85 -37.76 -11.19
CA ILE A 59 -3.52 -38.80 -11.97
C ILE A 59 -3.46 -38.54 -13.47
N SER A 60 -3.55 -39.61 -14.25
CA SER A 60 -3.88 -39.54 -15.67
C SER A 60 -5.39 -39.64 -15.85
N GLY A 61 -5.97 -38.73 -16.62
CA GLY A 61 -7.41 -38.68 -16.81
C GLY A 61 -7.90 -37.37 -17.42
N ALA A 62 -9.07 -36.92 -16.99
CA ALA A 62 -9.63 -35.65 -17.42
C ALA A 62 -10.60 -35.01 -16.43
N VAL A 63 -10.77 -33.70 -16.61
CA VAL A 63 -11.66 -32.84 -15.82
C VAL A 63 -12.79 -32.33 -16.70
N GLU A 64 -14.04 -32.54 -16.25
CA GLU A 64 -15.22 -32.00 -16.90
C GLU A 64 -15.51 -30.59 -16.40
N ILE A 65 -15.70 -29.65 -17.32
CA ILE A 65 -16.03 -28.26 -17.03
C ILE A 65 -17.37 -27.93 -17.66
N ASN A 66 -18.32 -27.43 -16.86
CA ASN A 66 -19.59 -26.91 -17.34
C ASN A 66 -19.90 -25.55 -16.71
N GLY A 67 -20.10 -24.53 -17.53
CA GLY A 67 -20.44 -23.18 -17.07
C GLY A 67 -19.37 -22.56 -16.16
N GLY A 68 -18.09 -22.91 -16.36
CA GLY A 68 -16.97 -22.43 -15.54
C GLY A 68 -16.80 -23.15 -14.20
N ARG A 69 -17.52 -24.26 -13.96
CA ARG A 69 -17.37 -25.11 -12.77
C ARG A 69 -16.84 -26.48 -13.14
N ILE A 70 -16.03 -27.05 -12.26
CA ILE A 70 -15.63 -28.45 -12.34
C ILE A 70 -16.82 -29.31 -11.93
N ILE A 71 -17.24 -30.23 -12.80
CA ILE A 71 -18.40 -31.11 -12.57
C ILE A 71 -17.94 -32.50 -12.13
N SER A 72 -16.93 -33.04 -12.79
CA SER A 72 -16.42 -34.37 -12.53
C SER A 72 -14.96 -34.48 -12.91
N LEU A 73 -14.30 -35.51 -12.37
CA LEU A 73 -12.94 -35.87 -12.70
C LEU A 73 -12.89 -37.38 -12.88
N VAL A 74 -12.35 -37.82 -14.02
CA VAL A 74 -12.43 -39.19 -14.50
C VAL A 74 -11.03 -39.71 -14.76
N LYS A 75 -10.69 -40.89 -14.24
CA LYS A 75 -9.38 -41.53 -14.49
C LYS A 75 -9.33 -42.05 -15.93
N GLU A 76 -8.13 -42.15 -16.49
CA GLU A 76 -7.92 -42.55 -17.90
C GLU A 76 -8.64 -43.86 -18.29
N LYS A 77 -8.79 -44.80 -17.36
CA LYS A 77 -9.47 -46.09 -17.58
C LYS A 77 -10.94 -45.94 -17.97
N ASP A 78 -11.60 -44.91 -17.42
CA ASP A 78 -13.04 -44.67 -17.54
C ASP A 78 -13.35 -43.57 -18.58
N TRP A 79 -12.30 -42.97 -19.14
CA TRP A 79 -12.35 -41.80 -20.04
C TRP A 79 -12.98 -42.10 -21.41
N GLN A 80 -12.61 -43.21 -22.06
CA GLN A 80 -13.01 -43.46 -23.45
C GLN A 80 -14.52 -43.65 -23.63
N GLU A 81 -15.20 -44.26 -22.67
CA GLU A 81 -16.66 -44.43 -22.70
C GLU A 81 -17.39 -43.14 -22.32
N THR A 82 -16.87 -42.43 -21.30
CA THR A 82 -17.53 -41.25 -20.73
C THR A 82 -17.47 -40.03 -21.65
N VAL A 83 -16.43 -39.92 -22.49
CA VAL A 83 -16.12 -38.68 -23.23
C VAL A 83 -16.24 -38.81 -24.75
N LYS A 84 -16.73 -39.96 -25.21
CA LYS A 84 -17.05 -40.21 -26.61
C LYS A 84 -17.99 -39.10 -27.16
N ASN A 85 -17.57 -38.47 -28.26
CA ASN A 85 -18.26 -37.36 -28.94
C ASN A 85 -18.45 -36.06 -28.13
N LYS A 86 -17.65 -35.82 -27.07
CA LYS A 86 -17.67 -34.55 -26.32
C LYS A 86 -16.51 -33.63 -26.73
N PRO A 87 -16.60 -32.30 -26.54
CA PRO A 87 -15.48 -31.39 -26.75
C PRO A 87 -14.36 -31.65 -25.73
N VAL A 88 -13.18 -32.03 -26.22
CA VAL A 88 -12.00 -32.35 -25.41
C VAL A 88 -10.83 -31.47 -25.81
N ILE A 89 -10.10 -31.00 -24.80
CA ILE A 89 -8.80 -30.36 -24.97
C ILE A 89 -7.76 -31.25 -24.31
N ASP A 90 -6.93 -31.90 -25.12
CA ASP A 90 -5.90 -32.81 -24.64
C ASP A 90 -4.55 -32.08 -24.52
N TYR A 91 -4.04 -32.01 -23.30
CA TYR A 91 -2.76 -31.40 -22.95
C TYR A 91 -1.60 -32.42 -22.89
N GLY A 92 -1.86 -33.69 -23.21
CA GLY A 92 -0.85 -34.75 -23.26
C GLY A 92 -0.13 -34.89 -21.93
N ASN A 93 1.18 -34.61 -21.92
CA ASN A 93 2.03 -34.69 -20.73
C ASN A 93 2.19 -33.35 -19.98
N ALA A 94 1.47 -32.29 -20.36
CA ALA A 94 1.52 -31.04 -19.60
C ALA A 94 0.75 -31.18 -18.28
N VAL A 95 1.23 -30.52 -17.24
CA VAL A 95 0.58 -30.55 -15.92
C VAL A 95 -0.68 -29.68 -15.95
N VAL A 96 -1.81 -30.27 -15.56
CA VAL A 96 -3.06 -29.56 -15.29
C VAL A 96 -3.22 -29.48 -13.78
N MET A 97 -3.24 -28.27 -13.24
CA MET A 97 -3.32 -28.04 -11.79
C MET A 97 -4.32 -26.92 -11.46
N PRO A 98 -4.79 -26.86 -10.20
CA PRO A 98 -5.54 -25.69 -9.73
C PRO A 98 -4.75 -24.40 -9.97
N GLY A 99 -5.43 -23.36 -10.43
CA GLY A 99 -4.82 -22.06 -10.61
C GLY A 99 -4.33 -21.46 -9.30
N LEU A 100 -3.20 -20.76 -9.35
CA LEU A 100 -2.59 -20.19 -8.15
C LEU A 100 -3.42 -19.00 -7.64
N ILE A 101 -3.37 -18.80 -6.32
CA ILE A 101 -3.96 -17.65 -5.63
C ILE A 101 -2.80 -16.85 -5.03
N ASP A 102 -2.59 -15.65 -5.56
CA ASP A 102 -1.61 -14.71 -4.99
C ASP A 102 -2.33 -13.71 -4.10
N VAL A 103 -2.00 -13.73 -2.81
CA VAL A 103 -2.66 -12.93 -1.78
C VAL A 103 -1.99 -11.57 -1.56
N HIS A 104 -0.91 -11.25 -2.28
CA HIS A 104 -0.17 -10.00 -2.07
C HIS A 104 0.33 -9.43 -3.41
N ALA A 105 -0.58 -8.77 -4.14
CA ALA A 105 -0.26 -8.04 -5.36
C ALA A 105 -0.49 -6.52 -5.19
N HIS A 106 0.30 -5.71 -5.90
CA HIS A 106 0.10 -4.25 -5.98
C HIS A 106 -0.18 -3.89 -7.43
N LEU A 107 -1.44 -3.58 -7.74
CA LEU A 107 -1.86 -3.18 -9.09
C LEU A 107 -1.96 -1.66 -9.23
N ASP A 108 -1.91 -0.92 -8.12
CA ASP A 108 -1.75 0.53 -8.03
C ASP A 108 -2.81 1.38 -8.78
N ASP A 109 -3.96 0.78 -9.08
CA ASP A 109 -5.09 1.39 -9.82
C ASP A 109 -6.32 1.46 -8.89
N PRO A 110 -7.01 2.61 -8.75
CA PRO A 110 -6.80 3.89 -9.45
C PRO A 110 -5.65 4.74 -8.90
N GLY A 111 -5.28 5.76 -9.68
CA GLY A 111 -4.41 6.86 -9.24
C GLY A 111 -2.95 6.75 -9.67
N ARG A 112 -2.40 5.54 -9.73
CA ARG A 112 -1.04 5.26 -10.24
C ARG A 112 -1.07 4.13 -11.27
N THR A 113 -2.10 4.16 -12.12
CA THR A 113 -2.37 3.13 -13.13
C THR A 113 -1.20 2.90 -14.08
N GLU A 114 -0.32 3.89 -14.27
CA GLU A 114 0.89 3.82 -15.09
C GLU A 114 2.02 2.99 -14.49
N TRP A 115 1.97 2.63 -13.19
CA TRP A 115 2.95 1.76 -12.55
C TRP A 115 2.76 0.30 -12.94
N GLU A 116 1.51 -0.18 -12.88
CA GLU A 116 1.12 -1.54 -13.27
C GLU A 116 -0.27 -1.53 -13.91
N GLY A 117 -1.33 -1.27 -13.15
CA GLY A 117 -2.70 -1.21 -13.62
C GLY A 117 -3.40 -2.58 -13.72
N PHE A 118 -4.72 -2.61 -13.49
CA PHE A 118 -5.51 -3.86 -13.54
C PHE A 118 -5.31 -4.67 -14.85
N PRO A 119 -5.33 -4.08 -16.06
CA PRO A 119 -5.17 -4.84 -17.30
C PRO A 119 -3.83 -5.54 -17.45
N SER A 120 -2.73 -4.86 -17.13
CA SER A 120 -1.36 -5.39 -17.29
C SER A 120 -1.10 -6.45 -16.23
N GLY A 121 -1.33 -6.13 -14.96
CA GLY A 121 -1.04 -7.03 -13.86
C GLY A 121 -1.88 -8.30 -13.91
N THR A 122 -3.16 -8.23 -14.28
CA THR A 122 -3.99 -9.43 -14.41
C THR A 122 -3.64 -10.29 -15.64
N LYS A 123 -3.14 -9.71 -16.73
CA LYS A 123 -2.57 -10.50 -17.85
C LYS A 123 -1.28 -11.20 -17.45
N ALA A 124 -0.41 -10.50 -16.72
CA ALA A 124 0.83 -11.06 -16.20
C ALA A 124 0.54 -12.24 -15.25
N ALA A 125 -0.44 -12.07 -14.35
CA ALA A 125 -0.92 -13.13 -13.47
C ALA A 125 -1.42 -14.35 -14.26
N ALA A 126 -2.27 -14.15 -15.29
CA ALA A 126 -2.75 -15.23 -16.14
C ALA A 126 -1.59 -15.98 -16.82
N ALA A 127 -0.60 -15.26 -17.36
CA ALA A 127 0.58 -15.86 -17.99
C ALA A 127 1.45 -16.66 -17.01
N GLY A 128 1.45 -16.28 -15.73
CA GLY A 128 2.14 -16.98 -14.64
C GLY A 128 1.34 -18.14 -14.03
N GLY A 129 0.14 -18.45 -14.52
CA GLY A 129 -0.73 -19.49 -13.95
C GLY A 129 -1.47 -19.09 -12.68
N ILE A 130 -1.50 -17.79 -12.36
CA ILE A 130 -2.30 -17.23 -11.27
C ILE A 130 -3.70 -16.93 -11.80
N THR A 131 -4.72 -17.49 -11.15
CA THR A 131 -6.13 -17.29 -11.54
C THR A 131 -6.89 -16.36 -10.60
N THR A 132 -6.29 -16.02 -9.45
CA THR A 132 -6.86 -15.11 -8.47
C THR A 132 -5.78 -14.26 -7.82
N LEU A 133 -5.96 -12.94 -7.85
CA LEU A 133 -5.13 -11.96 -7.13
C LEU A 133 -5.92 -11.37 -5.97
N ILE A 134 -5.23 -11.04 -4.88
CA ILE A 134 -5.75 -10.14 -3.85
C ILE A 134 -4.90 -8.86 -3.84
N ASP A 135 -5.49 -7.76 -4.30
CA ASP A 135 -4.82 -6.47 -4.44
C ASP A 135 -4.69 -5.75 -3.10
N MET A 136 -3.52 -5.18 -2.85
CA MET A 136 -3.14 -4.50 -1.61
C MET A 136 -3.80 -3.11 -1.50
N PRO A 137 -4.04 -2.59 -0.27
CA PRO A 137 -4.83 -1.37 -0.09
C PRO A 137 -4.02 -0.08 -0.24
N LEU A 138 -2.69 -0.17 -0.34
CA LEU A 138 -1.77 0.97 -0.44
C LEU A 138 -1.28 1.19 -1.87
N ASN A 139 -0.51 2.28 -2.08
CA ASN A 139 0.01 2.78 -3.36
C ASN A 139 -1.05 3.29 -4.35
N SER A 140 -2.18 2.61 -4.51
CA SER A 140 -3.33 3.16 -5.21
C SER A 140 -3.79 4.46 -4.55
N HIS A 141 -4.24 5.42 -5.36
CA HIS A 141 -4.69 6.73 -4.90
C HIS A 141 -6.16 6.99 -5.35
N PRO A 142 -7.11 7.10 -4.41
CA PRO A 142 -6.94 7.00 -2.95
C PRO A 142 -6.64 5.55 -2.49
N SER A 143 -6.02 5.42 -1.31
CA SER A 143 -5.81 4.10 -0.66
C SER A 143 -7.13 3.51 -0.17
N THR A 144 -7.22 2.18 -0.15
CA THR A 144 -8.47 1.44 0.13
C THR A 144 -8.73 1.31 1.62
N VAL A 145 -9.08 2.42 2.28
CA VAL A 145 -9.26 2.51 3.75
C VAL A 145 -10.73 2.71 4.18
N SER A 146 -11.65 2.74 3.23
CA SER A 146 -13.09 2.93 3.45
C SER A 146 -13.92 2.22 2.38
N LYS A 147 -15.22 2.06 2.62
CA LYS A 147 -16.16 1.48 1.65
C LYS A 147 -16.14 2.23 0.31
N GLU A 148 -16.05 3.56 0.36
CA GLU A 148 -16.06 4.43 -0.83
C GLU A 148 -14.80 4.20 -1.66
N THR A 149 -13.64 4.16 -1.01
CA THR A 149 -12.35 3.92 -1.69
C THR A 149 -12.23 2.50 -2.24
N LEU A 150 -12.81 1.51 -1.56
CA LEU A 150 -12.97 0.16 -2.11
C LEU A 150 -13.87 0.16 -3.35
N GLN A 151 -15.00 0.85 -3.31
CA GLN A 151 -15.92 0.90 -4.43
C GLN A 151 -15.30 1.56 -5.67
N LEU A 152 -14.47 2.60 -5.48
CA LEU A 152 -13.67 3.21 -6.55
C LEU A 152 -12.73 2.18 -7.19
N LYS A 153 -12.02 1.40 -6.38
CA LYS A 153 -11.10 0.36 -6.84
C LYS A 153 -11.82 -0.77 -7.58
N ILE A 154 -12.94 -1.24 -7.06
CA ILE A 154 -13.82 -2.20 -7.74
C ILE A 154 -14.27 -1.66 -9.11
N ASN A 155 -14.66 -0.38 -9.17
CA ASN A 155 -15.07 0.24 -10.43
C ASN A 155 -13.91 0.38 -11.43
N ALA A 156 -12.70 0.67 -10.96
CA ALA A 156 -11.51 0.72 -11.80
C ALA A 156 -11.16 -0.66 -12.40
N ALA A 157 -11.43 -1.75 -11.68
CA ALA A 157 -11.21 -3.13 -12.17
C ALA A 157 -12.28 -3.61 -13.17
N LYS A 158 -13.52 -3.08 -13.12
CA LYS A 158 -14.64 -3.57 -13.94
C LYS A 158 -14.32 -3.55 -15.44
N GLY A 159 -14.48 -4.70 -16.08
CA GLY A 159 -14.25 -4.87 -17.53
C GLY A 159 -12.77 -4.78 -17.94
N ARG A 160 -11.84 -4.74 -16.99
CA ARG A 160 -10.40 -4.51 -17.21
C ARG A 160 -9.51 -5.63 -16.66
N ILE A 161 -10.10 -6.69 -16.09
CA ILE A 161 -9.40 -7.82 -15.47
C ILE A 161 -9.42 -9.08 -16.35
N PHE A 162 -8.36 -9.88 -16.27
CA PHE A 162 -8.20 -11.14 -16.99
C PHE A 162 -8.14 -12.38 -16.07
N VAL A 163 -8.04 -12.15 -14.76
CA VAL A 163 -8.12 -13.16 -13.69
C VAL A 163 -9.05 -12.64 -12.59
N ASN A 164 -9.45 -13.48 -11.64
CA ASN A 164 -10.25 -13.02 -10.51
C ASN A 164 -9.44 -12.05 -9.64
N VAL A 165 -10.08 -11.03 -9.09
CA VAL A 165 -9.44 -10.06 -8.20
C VAL A 165 -10.30 -9.85 -6.97
N GLY A 166 -9.71 -10.07 -5.80
CA GLY A 166 -10.20 -9.61 -4.51
C GLY A 166 -9.38 -8.43 -4.00
N PHE A 167 -9.82 -7.83 -2.89
CA PHE A 167 -9.23 -6.60 -2.37
C PHE A 167 -8.99 -6.69 -0.87
N TRP A 168 -7.82 -6.26 -0.43
CA TRP A 168 -7.56 -5.94 0.97
C TRP A 168 -8.16 -4.57 1.34
N GLY A 169 -8.62 -4.45 2.58
CA GLY A 169 -8.89 -3.17 3.23
C GLY A 169 -7.66 -2.68 4.01
N GLY A 170 -7.43 -1.38 4.06
CA GLY A 170 -6.34 -0.76 4.82
C GLY A 170 -6.79 -0.43 6.25
N LEU A 171 -6.01 -0.86 7.24
CA LEU A 171 -6.13 -0.44 8.63
C LEU A 171 -5.04 0.60 8.93
N VAL A 172 -5.45 1.84 9.13
CA VAL A 172 -4.58 3.02 9.30
C VAL A 172 -5.00 3.82 10.54
N PRO A 173 -4.14 4.67 11.13
CA PRO A 173 -4.48 5.43 12.34
C PRO A 173 -5.82 6.18 12.24
N GLU A 174 -6.15 6.70 11.06
CA GLU A 174 -7.36 7.48 10.81
C GLU A 174 -8.65 6.65 10.92
N ASN A 175 -8.62 5.35 10.65
CA ASN A 175 -9.78 4.46 10.75
C ASN A 175 -9.67 3.40 11.86
N ALA A 176 -8.52 3.27 12.52
CA ALA A 176 -8.23 2.18 13.45
C ALA A 176 -9.17 2.10 14.66
N PHE A 177 -9.66 3.24 15.13
CA PHE A 177 -10.55 3.33 16.28
C PHE A 177 -12.04 3.48 15.89
N ASN A 178 -12.36 3.34 14.60
CA ASN A 178 -13.72 3.46 14.09
C ASN A 178 -14.24 2.11 13.58
N ALA A 179 -14.82 1.31 14.49
CA ALA A 179 -15.35 -0.01 14.19
C ALA A 179 -16.38 0.01 13.04
N SER A 180 -17.25 1.03 12.97
CA SER A 180 -18.28 1.14 11.93
C SER A 180 -17.69 1.28 10.53
N ILE A 181 -16.59 2.02 10.36
CA ILE A 181 -15.89 2.13 9.07
C ILE A 181 -15.27 0.78 8.68
N LEU A 182 -14.64 0.10 9.64
CA LEU A 182 -13.98 -1.18 9.39
C LEU A 182 -15.01 -2.28 9.04
N GLU A 183 -16.13 -2.34 9.77
CA GLU A 183 -17.26 -3.23 9.47
C GLU A 183 -17.84 -2.92 8.08
N SER A 184 -18.08 -1.64 7.78
CA SER A 184 -18.59 -1.23 6.46
C SER A 184 -17.65 -1.60 5.31
N LEU A 185 -16.34 -1.60 5.55
CA LEU A 185 -15.33 -1.99 4.57
C LEU A 185 -15.33 -3.51 4.33
N LEU A 186 -15.46 -4.30 5.40
CA LEU A 186 -15.58 -5.76 5.31
C LEU A 186 -16.90 -6.18 4.65
N ASP A 187 -18.02 -5.56 5.04
CA ASP A 187 -19.35 -5.80 4.46
C ASP A 187 -19.42 -5.44 2.97
N ALA A 188 -18.60 -4.47 2.54
CA ALA A 188 -18.46 -4.08 1.14
C ALA A 188 -17.64 -5.09 0.30
N GLY A 189 -17.05 -6.11 0.92
CA GLY A 189 -16.37 -7.21 0.26
C GLY A 189 -14.83 -7.16 0.32
N ALA A 190 -14.24 -6.35 1.22
CA ALA A 190 -12.82 -6.50 1.53
C ALA A 190 -12.57 -7.88 2.17
N LEU A 191 -11.55 -8.60 1.69
CA LEU A 191 -11.26 -9.97 2.17
C LEU A 191 -10.59 -10.01 3.54
N GLY A 192 -10.13 -8.86 4.03
CA GLY A 192 -9.58 -8.66 5.35
C GLY A 192 -8.89 -7.31 5.45
N LEU A 193 -8.21 -7.07 6.58
CA LEU A 193 -7.51 -5.82 6.85
C LEU A 193 -5.99 -6.03 6.80
N LYS A 194 -5.31 -5.18 6.05
CA LYS A 194 -3.85 -5.07 6.02
C LYS A 194 -3.47 -3.77 6.72
N ILE A 195 -2.56 -3.86 7.69
CA ILE A 195 -1.92 -2.69 8.30
C ILE A 195 -0.71 -2.35 7.42
N PRO A 196 -0.69 -1.21 6.69
CA PRO A 196 0.53 -0.69 6.12
C PRO A 196 1.43 -0.33 7.30
N ALA A 197 2.59 -0.97 7.41
CA ALA A 197 3.49 -0.71 8.53
C ALA A 197 3.78 0.80 8.60
N ILE A 198 3.42 1.43 9.71
CA ILE A 198 4.10 2.64 10.15
C ILE A 198 5.51 2.15 10.45
N SER A 199 6.43 2.38 9.50
CA SER A 199 7.74 1.75 9.48
C SER A 199 8.63 2.41 10.53
N ARG A 200 8.48 2.00 11.79
CA ARG A 200 9.60 2.10 12.73
C ARG A 200 10.69 1.17 12.21
N SER A 201 11.79 1.75 11.73
CA SER A 201 12.95 1.01 11.26
C SER A 201 14.15 1.37 12.13
N ILE A 202 14.91 0.34 12.50
CA ILE A 202 16.15 0.48 13.26
C ILE A 202 17.25 -0.08 12.38
N VAL A 203 18.28 0.73 12.13
CA VAL A 203 19.42 0.36 11.29
C VAL A 203 20.71 0.71 12.03
N VAL A 204 21.70 -0.16 11.88
CA VAL A 204 23.08 0.11 12.30
C VAL A 204 23.99 -0.09 11.10
N MET A 205 24.69 0.97 10.67
CA MET A 205 25.62 0.95 9.54
C MET A 205 26.87 1.75 9.91
N ASP A 206 28.04 1.15 9.76
CA ASP A 206 29.33 1.80 10.02
C ASP A 206 29.47 2.46 11.41
N ASP A 207 28.86 1.83 12.43
CA ASP A 207 28.74 2.31 13.82
C ASP A 207 27.85 3.56 13.98
N ILE A 208 26.98 3.79 13.00
CA ILE A 208 25.91 4.79 13.06
C ILE A 208 24.59 4.07 13.32
N PHE A 209 23.96 4.41 14.43
CA PHE A 209 22.67 3.88 14.88
C PHE A 209 21.58 4.84 14.45
N CYS A 210 20.54 4.37 13.78
CA CYS A 210 19.42 5.19 13.36
C CYS A 210 18.10 4.51 13.72
N ILE A 211 17.28 5.20 14.50
CA ILE A 211 15.88 4.87 14.72
C ILE A 211 15.06 5.85 13.89
N PHE A 212 14.37 5.33 12.88
CA PHE A 212 13.48 6.12 12.03
C PHE A 212 12.04 5.70 12.29
N ASN A 213 11.14 6.67 12.37
CA ASN A 213 9.72 6.49 12.54
C ASN A 213 8.97 7.24 11.43
N GLY A 214 8.04 6.58 10.76
CA GLY A 214 7.23 7.17 9.68
C GLY A 214 7.58 6.64 8.29
N TYR A 215 7.48 7.48 7.27
CA TYR A 215 7.75 7.14 5.87
C TYR A 215 8.25 8.35 5.06
N LEU A 216 8.97 8.07 3.98
CA LEU A 216 9.37 9.06 2.97
C LEU A 216 8.63 8.78 1.65
N GLN A 217 8.10 9.82 1.02
CA GLN A 217 7.39 9.75 -0.26
C GLN A 217 8.34 9.71 -1.46
N ASN A 218 9.50 10.36 -1.35
CA ASN A 218 10.47 10.52 -2.44
C ASN A 218 11.65 9.52 -2.38
N THR A 219 11.46 8.35 -1.76
CA THR A 219 12.51 7.33 -1.58
C THR A 219 13.20 6.91 -2.88
N CYS A 220 12.49 6.82 -4.00
CA CYS A 220 13.09 6.48 -5.30
C CYS A 220 14.12 7.52 -5.76
N VAL A 221 13.83 8.81 -5.57
CA VAL A 221 14.74 9.91 -5.92
C VAL A 221 15.94 9.89 -4.98
N LEU A 222 15.69 9.81 -3.67
CA LEU A 222 16.75 9.78 -2.65
C LEU A 222 17.69 8.59 -2.84
N ARG A 223 17.16 7.38 -3.11
CA ARG A 223 17.99 6.20 -3.40
C ARG A 223 18.91 6.41 -4.60
N ARG A 224 18.42 7.08 -5.65
CA ARG A 224 19.25 7.41 -6.81
C ARG A 224 20.32 8.45 -6.47
N SER A 225 19.94 9.51 -5.75
CA SER A 225 20.86 10.60 -5.35
C SER A 225 21.99 10.10 -4.45
N TYR A 226 21.71 9.19 -3.52
CA TYR A 226 22.69 8.61 -2.60
C TYR A 226 23.32 7.30 -3.09
N GLY A 227 22.99 6.82 -4.29
CA GLY A 227 23.57 5.58 -4.85
C GLY A 227 23.17 4.29 -4.09
N LEU A 228 21.99 4.27 -3.47
CA LEU A 228 21.48 3.15 -2.67
C LEU A 228 20.79 2.08 -3.51
N SER A 229 20.76 0.84 -2.99
CA SER A 229 20.04 -0.27 -3.62
C SER A 229 18.52 -0.06 -3.59
N LYS A 230 17.79 -0.78 -4.45
CA LYS A 230 16.31 -0.77 -4.46
C LYS A 230 15.69 -1.25 -3.15
N GLN A 231 16.43 -2.04 -2.36
CA GLN A 231 15.96 -2.54 -1.06
C GLN A 231 16.23 -1.59 0.12
N ALA A 232 16.95 -0.47 -0.09
CA ALA A 232 17.29 0.43 1.00
C ALA A 232 16.04 1.07 1.62
N ASN A 233 15.85 0.91 2.93
CA ASN A 233 14.74 1.51 3.66
C ASN A 233 15.02 2.98 4.04
N GLU A 234 14.05 3.65 4.66
CA GLU A 234 14.12 5.05 5.05
C GLU A 234 15.27 5.34 6.03
N ALA A 235 15.46 4.47 7.04
CA ALA A 235 16.58 4.61 7.98
C ALA A 235 17.95 4.53 7.27
N MET A 236 18.12 3.64 6.29
CA MET A 236 19.34 3.57 5.48
C MET A 236 19.58 4.84 4.66
N ILE A 237 18.50 5.42 4.10
CA ILE A 237 18.57 6.70 3.38
C ILE A 237 19.04 7.81 4.31
N VAL A 238 18.48 7.91 5.52
CA VAL A 238 18.87 8.92 6.52
C VAL A 238 20.32 8.75 6.96
N VAL A 239 20.81 7.51 7.14
CA VAL A 239 22.21 7.27 7.48
C VAL A 239 23.16 7.73 6.38
N GLU A 240 22.88 7.42 5.11
CA GLU A 240 23.73 7.90 4.00
C GLU A 240 23.66 9.41 3.82
N ALA A 241 22.47 10.00 3.99
CA ALA A 241 22.27 11.44 3.99
C ALA A 241 23.14 12.11 5.08
N TYR A 242 23.15 11.55 6.29
CA TYR A 242 24.02 12.01 7.38
C TYR A 242 25.52 11.86 7.07
N LYS A 243 25.95 10.75 6.47
CA LYS A 243 27.36 10.58 6.06
C LYS A 243 27.78 11.64 5.05
N VAL A 244 26.90 12.00 4.11
CA VAL A 244 27.16 13.09 3.16
C VAL A 244 27.38 14.41 3.89
N LEU A 245 26.56 14.74 4.89
CA LEU A 245 26.77 15.93 5.74
C LEU A 245 28.11 15.88 6.49
N ARG A 246 28.43 14.73 7.10
CA ARG A 246 29.62 14.55 7.93
C ARG A 246 30.91 14.61 7.11
N ASP A 247 30.93 13.93 5.97
CA ASP A 247 32.15 13.64 5.21
C ASP A 247 32.39 14.65 4.07
N ARG A 248 31.37 15.38 3.61
CA ARG A 248 31.51 16.39 2.53
C ARG A 248 31.28 17.81 3.06
N ALA A 249 32.37 18.57 3.22
CA ALA A 249 32.32 19.98 3.62
C ALA A 249 31.84 20.93 2.49
N PRO A 250 31.16 22.06 2.79
CA PRO A 250 30.28 22.35 3.91
C PRO A 250 28.83 22.43 3.40
N TYR A 251 28.11 21.31 3.37
CA TYR A 251 26.67 21.35 3.16
C TYR A 251 25.98 21.66 4.50
N PRO A 252 25.14 22.70 4.59
CA PRO A 252 24.35 22.97 5.78
C PRO A 252 23.45 21.77 6.11
N ALA A 253 23.32 21.42 7.39
CA ALA A 253 22.49 20.29 7.83
C ALA A 253 21.03 20.38 7.35
N ASP A 254 20.50 21.61 7.23
CA ASP A 254 19.18 21.88 6.69
C ASP A 254 19.03 21.46 5.23
N GLN A 255 20.08 21.54 4.41
CA GLN A 255 19.97 21.19 2.98
C GLN A 255 19.72 19.70 2.76
N VAL A 256 20.24 18.84 3.62
CA VAL A 256 20.06 17.39 3.50
C VAL A 256 18.70 16.94 4.02
N ILE A 257 18.18 17.56 5.08
CA ILE A 257 16.83 17.26 5.58
C ILE A 257 15.74 17.90 4.71
N LYS A 258 16.00 19.05 4.10
CA LYS A 258 15.04 19.74 3.23
C LYS A 258 14.61 18.89 2.03
N GLU A 259 15.45 17.97 1.58
CA GLU A 259 15.13 17.02 0.52
C GLU A 259 14.28 15.83 0.99
N LEU A 260 14.13 15.60 2.30
CA LEU A 260 13.27 14.54 2.82
C LEU A 260 11.80 14.96 2.71
N ASP A 261 11.06 14.29 1.84
CA ASP A 261 9.62 14.52 1.66
C ASP A 261 8.84 13.36 2.28
N GLY A 262 7.99 13.64 3.26
CA GLY A 262 7.21 12.62 3.96
C GLY A 262 6.88 12.97 5.41
N LYS A 263 6.36 11.98 6.13
CA LYS A 263 5.98 12.07 7.53
C LYS A 263 6.97 11.27 8.35
N PHE A 264 7.85 11.93 9.10
CA PHE A 264 8.96 11.26 9.74
C PHE A 264 9.43 11.91 11.03
N SER A 265 9.97 11.09 11.92
CA SER A 265 10.88 11.51 12.97
C SER A 265 12.03 10.51 13.05
N PHE A 266 13.23 10.97 13.36
CA PHE A 266 14.35 10.05 13.55
C PHE A 266 15.32 10.53 14.62
N VAL A 267 16.01 9.55 15.21
CA VAL A 267 17.13 9.73 16.13
C VAL A 267 18.30 8.94 15.58
N LEU A 268 19.38 9.63 15.24
CA LEU A 268 20.61 9.05 14.71
C LEU A 268 21.78 9.38 15.64
N PHE A 269 22.58 8.37 15.98
CA PHE A 269 23.77 8.49 16.80
C PHE A 269 24.97 7.86 16.08
N ASP A 270 25.97 8.68 15.74
CA ASP A 270 27.26 8.24 15.23
C ASP A 270 28.19 7.96 16.41
N ALA A 271 28.47 6.68 16.67
CA ALA A 271 29.30 6.28 17.80
C ALA A 271 30.78 6.65 17.62
N LYS A 272 31.28 6.75 16.37
CA LYS A 272 32.68 7.13 16.09
C LYS A 272 32.89 8.62 16.27
N ALA A 273 31.98 9.42 15.73
CA ALA A 273 32.05 10.87 15.85
C ALA A 273 31.50 11.39 17.18
N THR A 274 30.83 10.53 17.97
CA THR A 274 30.08 10.89 19.19
C THR A 274 29.05 12.01 18.92
N LYS A 275 28.38 11.95 17.77
CA LYS A 275 27.43 12.97 17.31
C LYS A 275 26.00 12.45 17.32
N LEU A 276 25.09 13.27 17.84
CA LEU A 276 23.66 13.03 17.81
C LEU A 276 23.02 13.90 16.72
N PHE A 277 22.08 13.31 15.99
CA PHE A 277 21.31 13.96 14.93
C PHE A 277 19.84 13.55 15.03
N ILE A 278 18.96 14.51 15.33
CA ILE A 278 17.52 14.28 15.53
C ILE A 278 16.75 15.21 14.59
N ALA A 279 15.66 14.73 14.00
CA ALA A 279 14.75 15.60 13.26
C ALA A 279 13.31 15.12 13.29
N ARG A 280 12.39 16.04 12.99
CA ARG A 280 10.95 15.80 12.88
C ARG A 280 10.39 16.54 11.66
N ASP A 281 9.41 15.92 11.00
CA ASP A 281 8.72 16.47 9.85
C ASP A 281 8.04 17.82 10.13
N ARG A 282 7.77 18.55 9.05
CA ARG A 282 7.16 19.91 9.09
C ARG A 282 5.79 19.92 9.74
N ASP A 283 4.99 18.90 9.47
CA ASP A 283 3.60 18.84 9.91
C ASP A 283 3.49 18.37 11.37
N GLY A 284 4.60 17.93 11.97
CA GLY A 284 4.62 17.32 13.29
C GLY A 284 3.83 16.01 13.33
N SER A 285 3.64 15.36 12.18
CA SER A 285 2.78 14.21 12.03
C SER A 285 3.35 12.95 12.67
N ALA A 286 4.68 12.79 12.67
CA ALA A 286 5.34 11.77 13.46
C ALA A 286 5.49 12.25 14.90
N GLN A 287 5.00 11.49 15.88
CA GLN A 287 5.19 11.84 17.29
C GLN A 287 6.65 11.67 17.69
N LEU A 288 7.21 12.68 18.35
CA LEU A 288 8.53 12.64 18.96
C LEU A 288 8.57 13.64 20.11
N HIS A 289 8.92 13.15 21.28
CA HIS A 289 9.15 13.91 22.50
C HIS A 289 10.59 13.71 22.93
N TRP A 290 11.17 14.74 23.53
CA TRP A 290 12.48 14.68 24.13
C TRP A 290 12.49 15.28 25.53
N GLY A 291 13.41 14.84 26.37
CA GLY A 291 13.53 15.31 27.74
C GLY A 291 14.85 14.90 28.38
N VAL A 292 15.08 15.37 29.60
CA VAL A 292 16.29 15.06 30.36
C VAL A 292 15.89 14.32 31.64
N ALA A 293 16.42 13.10 31.78
CA ALA A 293 16.21 12.25 32.95
C ALA A 293 16.94 12.78 34.20
N ALA A 294 16.64 12.19 35.36
CA ALA A 294 17.24 12.57 36.64
C ALA A 294 18.78 12.46 36.66
N ASP A 295 19.32 11.51 35.91
CA ASP A 295 20.76 11.25 35.75
C ASP A 295 21.44 12.13 34.69
N GLY A 296 20.69 13.03 34.05
CA GLY A 296 21.20 13.91 32.98
C GLY A 296 21.20 13.28 31.59
N CYS A 297 20.71 12.05 31.43
CA CYS A 297 20.59 11.42 30.13
C CYS A 297 19.50 12.07 29.28
N LEU A 298 19.75 12.23 27.98
CA LEU A 298 18.74 12.62 27.00
C LEU A 298 17.82 11.42 26.71
N VAL A 299 16.51 11.64 26.81
CA VAL A 299 15.49 10.64 26.51
C VAL A 299 14.69 11.13 25.30
N CYS A 300 14.49 10.24 24.33
CA CYS A 300 13.61 10.47 23.18
C CYS A 300 12.57 9.34 23.11
N SER A 301 11.30 9.67 22.90
CA SER A 301 10.22 8.69 22.74
C SER A 301 9.11 9.28 21.88
N ASP A 302 8.41 8.44 21.13
CA ASP A 302 7.15 8.84 20.49
C ASP A 302 5.95 8.74 21.45
N ASP A 303 6.10 8.05 22.58
CA ASP A 303 5.11 7.98 23.66
C ASP A 303 5.37 9.07 24.74
N PRO A 304 4.45 10.03 24.93
CA PRO A 304 4.60 11.10 25.92
C PRO A 304 4.60 10.59 27.37
N GLU A 305 3.87 9.51 27.69
CA GLU A 305 3.79 8.98 29.06
C GLU A 305 5.13 8.38 29.50
N ILE A 306 5.86 7.74 28.58
CA ILE A 306 7.21 7.23 28.85
C ILE A 306 8.17 8.36 29.18
N VAL A 307 8.16 9.46 28.41
CA VAL A 307 9.06 10.58 28.66
C VAL A 307 8.68 11.30 29.95
N LYS A 308 7.38 11.47 30.22
CA LYS A 308 6.89 12.04 31.47
C LYS A 308 7.32 11.21 32.68
N TYR A 309 7.22 9.89 32.60
CA TYR A 309 7.67 8.99 33.67
C TYR A 309 9.19 9.10 33.90
N GLY A 310 10.00 9.13 32.83
CA GLY A 310 11.47 9.16 32.94
C GLY A 310 12.06 10.54 33.25
N CYS A 311 11.43 11.62 32.79
CA CYS A 311 11.98 12.98 32.84
C CYS A 311 11.23 13.90 33.84
N GLY A 312 10.11 13.46 34.40
CA GLY A 312 9.23 14.30 35.22
C GLY A 312 8.68 15.46 34.40
N ASN A 313 8.88 16.70 34.87
CA ASN A 313 8.44 17.91 34.17
C ASN A 313 9.47 18.44 33.15
N ARG A 314 10.59 17.73 32.93
CA ARG A 314 11.69 18.17 32.05
C ARG A 314 11.60 17.51 30.67
N TYR A 315 10.45 17.61 30.03
CA TYR A 315 10.26 17.11 28.67
C TYR A 315 9.34 18.02 27.86
N THR A 316 9.42 17.88 26.54
CA THR A 316 8.57 18.63 25.62
C THR A 316 8.46 17.88 24.28
N PRO A 317 7.41 18.09 23.47
CA PRO A 317 7.41 17.64 22.09
C PRO A 317 8.62 18.21 21.33
N PHE A 318 9.29 17.37 20.55
CA PHE A 318 10.33 17.83 19.65
C PHE A 318 9.67 18.71 18.56
N PRO A 319 10.16 19.94 18.32
CA PRO A 319 9.45 20.90 17.49
C PRO A 319 9.36 20.42 16.03
N PRO A 320 8.17 20.54 15.39
CA PRO A 320 8.02 20.28 13.96
C PRO A 320 8.94 21.16 13.13
N GLY A 321 9.38 20.67 11.98
CA GLY A 321 10.20 21.47 11.06
C GLY A 321 11.62 21.77 11.56
N CYS A 322 12.08 21.04 12.59
CA CYS A 322 13.36 21.28 13.24
C CYS A 322 14.28 20.06 13.20
N LEU A 323 15.57 20.34 13.36
CA LEU A 323 16.62 19.36 13.57
C LEU A 323 17.49 19.76 14.76
N PHE A 324 18.11 18.78 15.40
CA PHE A 324 19.08 18.97 16.46
C PHE A 324 20.39 18.27 16.11
N GLN A 325 21.50 18.99 16.22
CA GLN A 325 22.85 18.43 16.15
C GLN A 325 23.63 18.74 17.42
N SER A 326 24.48 17.83 17.88
CA SER A 326 25.32 18.05 19.07
C SER A 326 26.20 19.31 19.01
N GLU A 327 26.64 19.74 17.81
CA GLU A 327 27.54 20.91 17.63
C GLU A 327 26.81 22.22 17.30
N GLU A 328 25.65 22.14 16.66
CA GLU A 328 24.91 23.32 16.16
C GLU A 328 23.64 23.62 16.98
N GLY A 329 23.26 22.71 17.86
CA GLY A 329 22.05 22.81 18.65
C GLY A 329 20.79 22.58 17.82
N LEU A 330 19.68 23.16 18.28
CA LEU A 330 18.37 23.04 17.64
C LEU A 330 18.18 24.15 16.59
N ILE A 331 17.87 23.75 15.35
CA ILE A 331 17.72 24.65 14.19
C ILE A 331 16.42 24.29 13.45
N SER A 332 15.72 25.30 12.92
CA SER A 332 14.64 25.07 11.96
C SER A 332 15.21 24.93 10.55
N PHE A 333 14.90 23.84 9.85
CA PHE A 333 15.36 23.69 8.46
C PHE A 333 14.52 24.51 7.46
N ASP A 334 13.34 24.99 7.86
CA ASP A 334 12.55 25.94 7.06
C ASP A 334 13.06 27.38 7.23
N HIS A 335 13.54 27.71 8.42
CA HIS A 335 14.10 29.02 8.76
C HIS A 335 15.49 28.91 9.40
N PRO A 336 16.52 28.44 8.67
CA PRO A 336 17.84 28.14 9.24
C PRO A 336 18.61 29.37 9.72
N LEU A 337 18.21 30.57 9.29
CA LEU A 337 18.77 31.84 9.73
C LEU A 337 17.96 32.49 10.86
N ASN A 338 16.95 31.83 11.40
CA ASN A 338 16.13 32.36 12.50
C ASN A 338 16.46 31.62 13.79
N LYS A 339 16.50 32.35 14.90
CA LYS A 339 16.77 31.74 16.21
C LYS A 339 15.57 30.90 16.65
N VAL A 340 15.80 29.68 17.11
CA VAL A 340 14.76 28.88 17.79
C VAL A 340 14.85 29.18 19.29
N ARG A 341 13.76 29.64 19.90
CA ARG A 341 13.72 30.01 21.33
C ARG A 341 12.78 29.09 22.09
N GLY A 342 13.18 28.72 23.32
CA GLY A 342 12.26 28.13 24.29
C GLY A 342 11.30 29.19 24.83
N VAL A 343 10.00 28.92 24.72
CA VAL A 343 8.91 29.71 25.28
C VAL A 343 8.30 28.88 26.40
N VAL A 344 8.27 29.42 27.62
CA VAL A 344 7.58 28.78 28.75
C VAL A 344 6.09 29.00 28.56
N ARG A 345 5.33 27.91 28.62
CA ARG A 345 3.87 27.95 28.68
C ARG A 345 3.46 27.79 30.15
N GLU A 346 2.74 28.78 30.66
CA GLU A 346 2.12 28.76 31.99
C GLU A 346 0.70 28.20 31.86
N ASP A 347 0.24 27.46 32.88
CA ASP A 347 -1.15 27.04 33.00
C ASP A 347 -2.04 28.16 33.55
N ASP A 348 -3.37 27.96 33.53
CA ASP A 348 -4.35 28.95 34.02
C ASP A 348 -4.18 29.29 35.53
N GLU A 349 -3.31 28.57 36.24
CA GLU A 349 -2.97 28.77 37.66
C GLU A 349 -1.59 29.45 37.86
N GLY A 350 -0.88 29.81 36.78
CA GLY A 350 0.40 30.54 36.81
C GLY A 350 1.63 29.67 37.08
N TYR A 351 1.54 28.34 36.94
CA TYR A 351 2.67 27.43 37.06
C TYR A 351 3.28 27.11 35.68
N SER A 352 4.61 27.19 35.60
CA SER A 352 5.39 26.86 34.39
C SER A 352 5.26 25.37 34.04
N THR A 353 4.44 25.03 33.05
CA THR A 353 4.05 23.64 32.78
C THR A 353 4.87 22.97 31.69
N ALA A 354 5.38 23.71 30.70
CA ALA A 354 6.23 23.16 29.63
C ALA A 354 7.03 24.24 28.87
N VAL A 355 8.24 23.90 28.40
CA VAL A 355 9.02 24.74 27.47
C VAL A 355 8.78 24.26 26.04
N ILE A 356 8.19 25.11 25.19
CA ILE A 356 7.96 24.82 23.77
C ILE A 356 8.96 25.62 22.94
N PHE A 357 9.58 24.98 21.96
CA PHE A 357 10.50 25.67 21.06
C PHE A 357 9.77 26.25 19.86
N GLN A 358 9.93 27.56 19.62
CA GLN A 358 9.34 28.26 18.48
C GLN A 358 10.41 29.04 17.70
N VAL A 359 10.19 29.17 16.39
CA VAL A 359 11.05 29.97 15.52
C VAL A 359 10.75 31.46 15.74
N ASP A 360 11.77 32.21 16.15
CA ASP A 360 11.70 33.67 16.25
C ASP A 360 11.87 34.28 14.84
N LEU A 361 10.73 34.60 14.21
CA LEU A 361 10.69 35.19 12.88
C LEU A 361 11.28 36.61 12.81
N PHE A 362 11.45 37.28 13.96
CA PHE A 362 11.91 38.66 14.05
C PHE A 362 13.42 38.78 14.27
N THR A 363 14.07 37.72 14.77
CA THR A 363 15.52 37.70 14.99
C THR A 363 16.25 36.89 13.91
N ARG A 364 16.82 37.60 12.93
CA ARG A 364 17.65 37.01 11.87
C ARG A 364 19.11 36.94 12.29
N LEU A 365 19.68 35.74 12.22
CA LEU A 365 21.10 35.46 12.44
C LEU A 365 21.90 35.76 11.16
N TYR A 366 23.06 36.39 11.31
CA TYR A 366 23.97 36.70 10.20
C TYR A 366 24.75 35.47 9.70
N SER A 367 24.82 34.42 10.51
CA SER A 367 25.46 33.12 10.23
C SER A 367 24.90 32.06 11.18
N ILE A 368 24.86 30.79 10.78
CA ILE A 368 24.49 29.67 11.67
C ILE A 368 25.51 29.60 12.83
N PRO A 369 25.09 29.81 14.10
CA PRO A 369 25.99 29.79 15.23
C PRO A 369 26.37 28.35 15.60
N ARG A 370 27.67 28.12 15.85
CA ARG A 370 28.18 26.89 16.47
C ARG A 370 28.00 26.97 17.97
N SER A 371 26.81 26.67 18.47
CA SER A 371 26.47 26.75 19.89
C SER A 371 25.92 25.43 20.40
N GLY A 372 26.29 25.07 21.64
CA GLY A 372 25.75 23.91 22.35
C GLY A 372 24.26 24.01 22.64
N SER A 373 23.67 22.89 23.06
CA SER A 373 22.23 22.77 23.34
C SER A 373 21.72 23.70 24.45
N ASP A 374 22.60 24.16 25.34
CA ASP A 374 22.37 25.08 26.45
C ASP A 374 22.00 26.50 25.99
N ALA A 375 22.51 26.96 24.84
CA ALA A 375 22.27 28.30 24.32
C ALA A 375 20.78 28.60 24.03
N ASN A 376 19.98 27.57 23.73
CA ASN A 376 18.55 27.72 23.43
C ASN A 376 17.67 27.84 24.69
N TRP A 377 18.22 27.50 25.86
CA TRP A 377 17.55 27.62 27.16
C TRP A 377 17.84 28.96 27.85
N LEU A 378 18.90 29.66 27.45
CA LEU A 378 19.37 30.91 28.09
C LEU A 378 18.56 32.17 27.70
N GLY A 379 17.54 32.03 26.84
CA GLY A 379 16.76 33.15 26.29
C GLY A 379 15.24 32.99 26.40
N VAL A 380 14.78 32.33 27.46
CA VAL A 380 13.34 32.18 27.76
C VAL A 380 12.75 33.56 28.01
N THR A 381 11.88 34.02 27.10
CA THR A 381 11.05 35.20 27.32
C THR A 381 9.69 34.74 27.80
N VAL A 382 9.27 35.21 28.98
CA VAL A 382 7.87 35.09 29.43
C VAL A 382 7.04 36.01 28.54
N VAL A 383 6.06 35.45 27.83
CA VAL A 383 5.07 36.24 27.11
C VAL A 383 3.83 36.28 28.01
N GLU A 384 3.64 37.39 28.72
CA GLU A 384 2.36 37.65 29.38
C GLU A 384 1.29 37.77 28.28
N SER A 385 0.24 36.96 28.37
CA SER A 385 -0.91 37.08 27.50
C SER A 385 -1.62 38.41 27.79
N GLU A 386 -1.64 39.33 26.83
CA GLU A 386 -2.57 40.46 26.87
C GLU A 386 -4.01 39.91 26.83
N SER A 387 -4.80 40.39 27.79
CA SER A 387 -6.20 40.05 28.09
C SER A 387 -7.19 40.32 26.95
#